data_AF-A0A843KEQ9-F1
#
_entry.id   AF-A0A843KEQ9-F1
#
_cell.length_a   1.000
_cell.length_b   1.000
_cell.length_c   1.000
_cell.angle_alpha   90.00
_cell.angle_beta   90.00
_cell.angle_gamma   90.00
#
_symmetry.space_group_name_H-M   'P 1'
#
loop_
_entity.id
_entity.type
_entity.pdbx_description
1 polymer ?
#
loop_
_entity_poly.entity_id
_entity_poly.type
_entity_poly.pdbx_seq_one_letter_code
_entity_poly.pdbx_strand_id
1 'polypeptide(L)'
;MQDPRLRFLSVVLLSIAAFFSISGAALALVWWLLFSGGPGLLKRSGWPLIAFAPLALVTISLWLTGMEWFSYFIRLGVVLLIAIYAYQDQQSGDFIRIAAWALGPVKGFDVGLAGELAFGSLRFLEDEVRRMRRAFFLKGIPFGIKSILTISAGLVFALIRRTDEQADLLVARGYTRGGMACARFTSSPMDLISSGIAISFFILCFLPFREFFILIQ
;
A
#
# COMPACT_ATOMS: atom_id res chain seq x y z
N MET A 1 13.00 0.47 4.04
CA MET A 1 13.52 -0.64 4.87
C MET A 1 13.95 -1.77 3.95
N GLN A 2 15.06 -2.46 4.21
CA GLN A 2 15.51 -3.55 3.32
C GLN A 2 14.82 -4.87 3.61
N ASP A 3 14.53 -5.18 4.88
CA ASP A 3 13.81 -6.41 5.23
C ASP A 3 12.29 -6.27 4.99
N PRO A 4 11.72 -7.02 4.02
CA PRO A 4 10.29 -6.92 3.69
C PRO A 4 9.37 -7.42 4.82
N ARG A 5 9.83 -8.31 5.71
CA ARG A 5 9.03 -8.79 6.84
C ARG A 5 8.81 -7.69 7.86
N LEU A 6 9.90 -7.04 8.26
CA LEU A 6 9.88 -5.93 9.22
C LEU A 6 9.14 -4.73 8.66
N ARG A 7 9.28 -4.47 7.34
CA ARG A 7 8.51 -3.44 6.66
C ARG A 7 7.02 -3.72 6.69
N PHE A 8 6.60 -4.94 6.31
CA PHE A 8 5.19 -5.31 6.32
C PHE A 8 4.60 -5.24 7.73
N LEU A 9 5.31 -5.76 8.74
CA LEU A 9 4.90 -5.70 10.13
C LEU A 9 4.74 -4.24 10.61
N SER A 10 5.72 -3.38 10.33
CA SER A 10 5.67 -1.97 10.73
C SER A 10 4.50 -1.23 10.07
N VAL A 11 4.27 -1.46 8.78
CA VAL A 11 3.15 -0.90 8.01
C VAL A 11 1.81 -1.33 8.62
N VAL A 12 1.63 -2.62 8.93
CA VAL A 12 0.39 -3.12 9.53
C VAL A 12 0.16 -2.51 10.91
N LEU A 13 1.16 -2.55 11.79
CA LEU A 13 1.04 -2.03 13.15
C LEU A 13 0.72 -0.52 13.16
N LEU A 14 1.44 0.27 12.37
CA LEU A 14 1.23 1.72 12.29
C LEU A 14 -0.11 2.08 11.66
N SER A 15 -0.58 1.31 10.68
CA SER A 15 -1.91 1.51 10.08
C SER A 15 -3.01 1.26 11.10
N ILE A 16 -2.88 0.21 11.91
CA ILE A 16 -3.81 -0.09 13.00
C ILE A 16 -3.76 1.05 14.03
N ALA A 17 -2.57 1.45 14.49
CA ALA A 17 -2.43 2.54 15.47
C ALA A 17 -3.05 3.86 14.96
N ALA A 18 -2.79 4.22 13.70
CA ALA A 18 -3.35 5.42 13.08
C ALA A 18 -4.87 5.37 12.94
N PHE A 19 -5.44 4.19 12.71
CA PHE A 19 -6.88 4.03 12.61
C PHE A 19 -7.60 4.18 13.96
N PHE A 20 -7.03 3.61 15.02
CA PHE A 20 -7.66 3.59 16.34
C PHE A 20 -7.66 4.95 17.04
N SER A 21 -6.59 5.74 16.92
CA SER A 21 -6.45 7.00 17.67
C SER A 21 -5.79 8.12 16.87
N ILE A 22 -6.15 9.37 17.18
CA ILE A 22 -5.48 10.58 16.69
C ILE A 22 -4.02 10.62 17.19
N SER A 23 -3.77 10.22 18.44
CA SER A 23 -2.40 10.13 18.98
C SER A 23 -1.57 9.08 18.23
N GLY A 24 -2.18 7.93 17.92
CA GLY A 24 -1.58 6.89 17.09
C GLY A 24 -1.28 7.38 15.67
N ALA A 25 -2.18 8.17 15.07
CA ALA A 25 -1.95 8.79 13.77
C ALA A 25 -0.80 9.80 13.79
N ALA A 26 -0.69 10.61 14.85
CA ALA A 26 0.43 11.55 15.01
C ALA A 26 1.78 10.81 15.14
N LEU A 27 1.85 9.77 15.98
CA LEU A 27 3.05 8.95 16.12
C LEU A 27 3.43 8.24 14.82
N ALA A 28 2.44 7.70 14.10
CA ALA A 28 2.66 7.05 12.82
C ALA A 28 3.12 8.04 11.73
N LEU A 29 2.63 9.28 11.76
CA LEU A 29 3.12 10.36 10.89
C LEU A 29 4.57 10.72 11.21
N VAL A 30 4.94 10.83 12.49
CA VAL A 30 6.33 11.07 12.91
C VAL A 30 7.23 9.94 12.43
N TRP A 31 6.83 8.68 12.61
CA TRP A 31 7.57 7.53 12.11
C TRP A 31 7.73 7.60 10.59
N TRP A 32 6.65 7.92 9.87
CA TRP A 32 6.68 8.06 8.42
C TRP A 32 7.69 9.13 7.99
N LEU A 33 7.69 10.31 8.60
CA LEU A 33 8.65 11.37 8.25
C LEU A 33 10.11 10.96 8.47
N LEU A 34 10.40 10.24 9.56
CA LEU A 34 11.77 9.88 9.93
C LEU A 34 12.33 8.70 9.12
N PHE A 35 11.51 7.68 8.83
CA PHE A 35 12.01 6.40 8.29
C PHE A 35 11.61 6.11 6.85
N SER A 36 10.59 6.78 6.30
CA SER A 36 10.17 6.58 4.91
C SER A 36 10.91 7.45 3.89
N GLY A 37 11.77 8.38 4.33
CA GLY A 37 12.33 9.42 3.44
C GLY A 37 11.35 10.58 3.16
N GLY A 38 10.20 10.59 3.84
CA GLY A 38 9.28 11.72 3.92
C GLY A 38 8.69 12.15 2.55
N PRO A 39 8.56 13.46 2.28
CA PRO A 39 7.94 13.95 1.05
C PRO A 39 8.75 13.65 -0.22
N GLY A 40 10.00 13.19 -0.09
CA GLY A 40 10.80 12.73 -1.23
C GLY A 40 10.18 11.52 -1.93
N LEU A 41 9.48 10.66 -1.18
CA LEU A 41 8.78 9.50 -1.73
C LEU A 41 7.59 9.92 -2.61
N LEU A 42 6.82 10.92 -2.16
CA LEU A 42 5.71 11.50 -2.94
C LEU A 42 6.15 12.10 -4.28
N LYS A 43 7.39 12.60 -4.37
CA LYS A 43 7.94 13.13 -5.63
C LYS A 43 8.28 12.05 -6.66
N ARG A 44 8.43 10.78 -6.23
CA ARG A 44 8.86 9.68 -7.10
C ARG A 44 7.76 9.20 -8.05
N SER A 45 6.52 9.11 -7.58
CA SER A 45 5.35 8.88 -8.41
C SER A 45 4.12 9.51 -7.77
N GLY A 46 3.40 10.33 -8.54
CA GLY A 46 2.15 10.96 -8.09
C GLY A 46 0.92 10.06 -8.25
N TRP A 47 1.04 8.88 -8.86
CA TRP A 47 -0.11 7.99 -9.09
C TRP A 47 -0.80 7.53 -7.79
N PRO A 48 -0.06 7.17 -6.72
CA PRO A 48 -0.69 6.81 -5.44
C PRO A 48 -1.43 7.98 -4.76
N LEU A 49 -1.17 9.24 -5.15
CA LEU A 49 -1.90 10.39 -4.63
C LEU A 49 -3.36 10.43 -5.09
N ILE A 50 -3.69 9.72 -6.18
CA ILE A 50 -5.08 9.59 -6.64
C ILE A 50 -5.95 8.96 -5.55
N ALA A 51 -5.38 8.14 -4.67
CA ALA A 51 -6.11 7.55 -3.55
C ALA A 51 -6.55 8.57 -2.49
N PHE A 52 -6.02 9.80 -2.49
CA PHE A 52 -6.56 10.89 -1.66
C PHE A 52 -7.87 11.46 -2.19
N ALA A 53 -8.18 11.28 -3.48
CA ALA A 53 -9.43 11.78 -4.06
C ALA A 53 -10.70 11.19 -3.40
N PRO A 54 -10.84 9.86 -3.24
CA PRO A 54 -11.99 9.30 -2.52
C PRO A 54 -11.99 9.73 -1.04
N LEU A 55 -10.83 9.82 -0.39
CA LEU A 55 -10.73 10.32 0.99
C LEU A 55 -11.24 11.76 1.11
N ALA A 56 -10.84 12.64 0.19
CA ALA A 56 -11.31 14.03 0.15
C ALA A 56 -12.83 14.09 -0.06
N LEU A 57 -13.38 13.27 -0.97
CA LEU A 57 -14.81 13.22 -1.23
C LEU A 57 -15.60 12.82 0.03
N VAL A 58 -15.17 11.75 0.71
CA VAL A 58 -15.81 11.32 1.97
C VAL A 58 -15.67 12.40 3.05
N THR A 59 -14.50 13.03 3.17
CA THR A 59 -14.26 14.09 4.15
C THR A 59 -15.16 15.31 3.90
N ILE A 60 -15.35 15.70 2.65
CA ILE A 60 -16.30 16.77 2.27
C ILE A 60 -17.73 16.37 2.63
N SER A 61 -18.12 15.12 2.38
CA SER A 61 -19.44 14.62 2.79
C SER A 61 -19.63 14.68 4.30
N LEU A 62 -18.61 14.32 5.10
CA LEU A 62 -18.68 14.39 6.55
C LEU A 62 -18.78 15.83 7.07
N TRP A 63 -18.09 16.76 6.42
CA TRP A 63 -18.17 18.18 6.73
C TRP A 63 -19.58 18.73 6.49
N LEU A 64 -20.21 18.36 5.36
CA LEU A 64 -21.59 18.76 5.06
C LEU A 64 -22.62 18.19 6.04
N THR A 65 -22.39 16.97 6.55
CA THR A 65 -23.27 16.33 7.55
C THR A 65 -23.01 16.82 8.98
N GLY A 66 -21.99 17.67 9.20
CA GLY A 66 -21.63 18.18 10.53
C GLY A 66 -20.97 17.15 11.45
N MET A 67 -20.46 16.03 10.90
CA MET A 67 -19.72 15.02 11.66
C MET A 67 -18.23 15.40 11.82
N GLU A 68 -17.50 14.65 12.65
CA GLU A 68 -16.07 14.86 12.91
C GLU A 68 -15.17 14.56 11.67
N TRP A 69 -15.15 15.49 10.72
CA TRP A 69 -14.38 15.38 9.48
C TRP A 69 -12.86 15.44 9.71
N PHE A 70 -12.39 16.27 10.65
CA PHE A 70 -10.96 16.53 10.85
C PHE A 70 -10.22 15.32 11.43
N SER A 71 -10.80 14.70 12.46
CA SER A 71 -10.28 13.45 13.06
C SER A 71 -10.19 12.33 12.03
N TYR A 72 -11.24 12.18 11.21
CA TYR A 72 -11.29 11.17 10.14
C TYR A 72 -10.21 11.41 9.06
N PHE A 73 -10.10 12.66 8.58
CA PHE A 73 -9.13 13.03 7.55
C PHE A 73 -7.69 12.77 7.99
N ILE A 74 -7.34 13.12 9.23
CA ILE A 74 -5.99 12.88 9.76
C ILE A 74 -5.70 11.37 9.84
N ARG A 75 -6.59 10.59 10.45
CA ARG A 75 -6.38 9.16 10.66
C ARG A 75 -6.19 8.43 9.32
N LEU A 76 -7.13 8.61 8.40
CA LEU A 76 -7.05 7.93 7.10
C LEU A 76 -6.01 8.55 6.16
N GLY A 77 -5.74 9.86 6.28
CA GLY A 77 -4.65 10.49 5.55
C GLY A 77 -3.30 9.88 5.91
N VAL A 78 -3.05 9.65 7.20
CA VAL A 78 -1.83 8.97 7.67
C VAL A 78 -1.79 7.51 7.24
N VAL A 79 -2.89 6.77 7.38
CA VAL A 79 -2.98 5.38 6.86
C VAL A 79 -2.64 5.34 5.37
N LEU A 80 -3.15 6.31 4.60
CA LEU A 80 -2.88 6.38 3.18
C LEU A 80 -1.41 6.72 2.89
N LEU A 81 -0.79 7.63 3.64
CA LEU A 81 0.65 7.90 3.51
C LEU A 81 1.51 6.66 3.77
N ILE A 82 1.16 5.88 4.80
CA ILE A 82 1.83 4.62 5.13
C ILE A 82 1.63 3.60 4.00
N ALA A 83 0.42 3.51 3.44
CA ALA A 83 0.14 2.64 2.30
C ALA A 83 0.92 3.05 1.04
N ILE A 84 1.07 4.36 0.79
CA ILE A 84 1.90 4.88 -0.32
C ILE A 84 3.36 4.49 -0.11
N TYR A 85 3.87 4.62 1.12
CA TYR A 85 5.22 4.14 1.45
C TYR A 85 5.38 2.64 1.17
N ALA A 86 4.45 1.82 1.65
CA ALA A 86 4.46 0.39 1.42
C ALA A 86 4.43 0.04 -0.08
N TYR A 87 3.65 0.77 -0.87
CA TYR A 87 3.53 0.57 -2.32
C TYR A 87 4.81 0.96 -3.08
N GLN A 88 5.41 2.11 -2.74
CA GLN A 88 6.56 2.66 -3.46
C GLN A 88 7.88 1.96 -3.10
N ASP A 89 8.03 1.47 -1.87
CA ASP A 89 9.22 0.74 -1.42
C ASP A 89 9.17 -0.77 -1.79
N GLN A 90 8.01 -1.26 -2.25
CA GLN A 90 7.83 -2.67 -2.61
C GLN A 90 8.77 -3.11 -3.73
N GLN A 91 9.54 -4.17 -3.50
CA GLN A 91 10.37 -4.81 -4.53
C GLN A 91 9.65 -6.04 -5.10
N SER A 92 10.03 -6.42 -6.31
CA SER A 92 9.43 -7.59 -6.96
C SER A 92 9.84 -8.88 -6.25
N GLY A 93 8.85 -9.70 -5.90
CA GLY A 93 9.01 -10.97 -5.20
C GLY A 93 8.95 -10.88 -3.68
N ASP A 94 8.78 -9.69 -3.11
CA ASP A 94 8.66 -9.49 -1.67
C ASP A 94 7.37 -10.17 -1.13
N PHE A 95 6.25 -10.08 -1.84
CA PHE A 95 5.00 -10.73 -1.42
C PHE A 95 5.12 -12.26 -1.41
N ILE A 96 5.77 -12.83 -2.43
CA ILE A 96 6.03 -14.27 -2.52
C ILE A 96 6.89 -14.72 -1.33
N ARG A 97 7.95 -13.97 -1.01
CA ARG A 97 8.83 -14.28 0.13
C ARG A 97 8.12 -14.19 1.46
N ILE A 98 7.36 -13.12 1.70
CA ILE A 98 6.61 -12.92 2.96
C ILE A 98 5.55 -14.01 3.13
N ALA A 99 4.74 -14.25 2.10
CA ALA A 99 3.64 -15.20 2.19
C ALA A 99 4.13 -16.65 2.30
N ALA A 100 5.20 -17.03 1.56
CA ALA A 100 5.83 -18.34 1.71
C ALA A 100 6.44 -18.55 3.10
N TRP A 101 6.98 -17.50 3.72
CA TRP A 101 7.48 -17.56 5.09
C TRP A 101 6.33 -17.70 6.12
N ALA A 102 5.24 -16.95 5.96
CA ALA A 102 4.14 -16.92 6.93
C ALA A 102 3.19 -18.12 6.86
N LEU A 103 2.89 -18.60 5.65
CA LEU A 103 1.88 -19.65 5.39
C LEU A 103 2.49 -20.99 4.94
N GLY A 104 3.82 -21.07 4.85
CA GLY A 104 4.56 -22.25 4.45
C GLY A 104 4.62 -22.51 2.94
N PRO A 105 5.21 -23.64 2.53
CA PRO A 105 5.33 -24.01 1.11
C PRO A 105 3.96 -24.25 0.47
N VAL A 106 3.85 -24.10 -0.85
CA VAL A 106 2.62 -24.27 -1.63
C VAL A 106 1.58 -23.17 -1.37
N LYS A 107 0.88 -23.19 -0.22
CA LYS A 107 -0.20 -22.22 0.06
C LYS A 107 0.30 -20.79 0.16
N GLY A 108 1.40 -20.58 0.88
CA GLY A 108 2.03 -19.26 0.99
C GLY A 108 2.60 -18.76 -0.33
N PHE A 109 3.08 -19.67 -1.17
CA PHE A 109 3.54 -19.31 -2.51
C PHE A 109 2.38 -18.82 -3.39
N ASP A 110 1.24 -19.52 -3.40
CA ASP A 110 0.08 -19.15 -4.22
C ASP A 110 -0.52 -17.80 -3.78
N VAL A 111 -0.65 -17.58 -2.47
CA VAL A 111 -1.10 -16.28 -1.92
C VAL A 111 -0.12 -15.16 -2.27
N GLY A 112 1.17 -15.41 -2.11
CA GLY A 112 2.21 -14.46 -2.44
C GLY A 112 2.28 -14.14 -3.93
N LEU A 113 2.09 -15.15 -4.79
CA LEU A 113 2.04 -15.00 -6.25
C LEU A 113 0.81 -14.18 -6.65
N ALA A 114 -0.35 -14.45 -6.07
CA ALA A 114 -1.56 -13.65 -6.30
C ALA A 114 -1.33 -12.17 -5.92
N GLY A 115 -0.71 -11.92 -4.76
CA GLY A 115 -0.33 -10.58 -4.34
C GLY A 115 0.66 -9.91 -5.31
N GLU A 116 1.69 -10.63 -5.74
CA GLU A 116 2.69 -10.14 -6.67
C GLU A 116 2.08 -9.77 -8.04
N LEU A 117 1.18 -10.61 -8.56
CA LEU A 117 0.46 -10.35 -9.81
C LEU A 117 -0.47 -9.14 -9.68
N ALA A 118 -1.17 -8.99 -8.55
CA ALA A 118 -2.05 -7.87 -8.28
C ALA A 118 -1.29 -6.53 -8.16
N PHE A 119 -0.18 -6.48 -7.43
CA PHE A 119 0.63 -5.27 -7.35
C PHE A 119 1.39 -4.99 -8.65
N GLY A 120 1.83 -6.04 -9.34
CA GLY A 120 2.45 -5.94 -10.65
C GLY A 120 1.50 -5.47 -11.74
N SER A 121 0.18 -5.69 -11.61
CA SER A 121 -0.82 -5.12 -12.51
C SER A 121 -1.00 -3.63 -12.26
N LEU A 122 -1.06 -3.16 -11.01
CA LEU A 122 -1.16 -1.73 -10.70
C LEU A 122 -0.06 -0.89 -11.38
N ARG A 123 1.20 -1.36 -11.34
CA ARG A 123 2.32 -0.69 -12.03
C ARG A 123 2.17 -0.69 -13.54
N PHE A 124 1.70 -1.80 -14.10
CA PHE A 124 1.39 -1.90 -15.53
C PHE A 124 0.26 -0.94 -15.95
N LEU A 125 -0.82 -0.87 -15.16
CA LEU A 125 -1.92 0.06 -15.38
C LEU A 125 -1.43 1.51 -15.44
N GLU A 126 -0.52 1.90 -14.55
CA GLU A 126 0.03 3.27 -14.53
C GLU A 126 0.70 3.64 -15.87
N ASP A 127 1.56 2.76 -16.40
CA ASP A 127 2.25 3.01 -17.66
C ASP A 127 1.32 2.92 -18.87
N GLU A 128 0.28 2.09 -18.79
CA GLU A 128 -0.71 1.94 -19.84
C GLU A 128 -1.63 3.17 -19.92
N VAL A 129 -2.09 3.70 -18.79
CA VAL A 129 -2.82 4.98 -18.73
C VAL A 129 -1.97 6.11 -19.31
N ARG A 130 -0.68 6.17 -18.97
CA ARG A 130 0.25 7.18 -19.53
C ARG A 130 0.42 7.05 -21.05
N ARG A 131 0.43 5.82 -21.60
CA ARG A 131 0.47 5.58 -23.04
C ARG A 131 -0.83 5.97 -23.73
N MET A 132 -1.98 5.57 -23.19
CA MET A 132 -3.29 5.97 -23.74
C MET A 132 -3.49 7.47 -23.73
N ARG A 133 -3.13 8.16 -22.62
CA ARG A 133 -3.22 9.62 -22.54
C ARG A 133 -2.43 10.31 -23.65
N ARG A 134 -1.21 9.84 -23.93
CA ARG A 134 -0.40 10.35 -25.05
C ARG A 134 -1.05 10.06 -26.41
N ALA A 135 -1.60 8.87 -26.62
CA ALA A 135 -2.28 8.52 -27.86
C ALA A 135 -3.53 9.40 -28.12
N PHE A 136 -4.33 9.68 -27.08
CA PHE A 136 -5.48 10.58 -27.16
C PHE A 136 -5.06 12.02 -27.49
N PHE A 137 -3.98 12.49 -26.84
CA PHE A 137 -3.40 13.80 -27.15
C PHE A 137 -2.95 13.90 -28.61
N LEU A 138 -2.25 12.90 -29.13
CA LEU A 138 -1.82 12.85 -30.54
C LEU A 138 -2.99 12.81 -31.53
N LYS A 139 -4.11 12.18 -31.16
CA LYS A 139 -5.32 12.15 -31.97
C LYS A 139 -6.22 13.38 -31.81
N GLY A 140 -5.84 14.35 -30.99
CA GLY A 140 -6.65 15.55 -30.72
C GLY A 140 -7.97 15.24 -30.00
N ILE A 141 -8.12 14.06 -29.39
CA ILE A 141 -9.33 13.67 -28.68
C ILE A 141 -9.25 14.20 -27.25
N PRO A 142 -10.21 15.00 -26.77
CA PRO A 142 -10.19 15.53 -25.42
C PRO A 142 -10.29 14.38 -24.40
N PHE A 143 -9.32 14.30 -23.49
CA PHE A 143 -9.33 13.36 -22.38
C PHE A 143 -10.34 13.84 -21.34
N GLY A 144 -11.57 13.30 -21.40
CA GLY A 144 -12.68 13.71 -20.54
C GLY A 144 -13.56 12.54 -20.10
N ILE A 145 -14.65 12.84 -19.40
CA ILE A 145 -15.56 11.84 -18.80
C ILE A 145 -16.07 10.82 -19.84
N LYS A 146 -16.39 11.29 -21.06
CA LYS A 146 -16.82 10.42 -22.17
C LYS A 146 -15.74 9.42 -22.61
N SER A 147 -14.47 9.80 -22.51
CA SER A 147 -13.36 8.90 -22.86
C SER A 147 -13.02 7.89 -21.76
N ILE A 148 -13.46 8.12 -20.51
CA ILE A 148 -13.19 7.22 -19.39
C ILE A 148 -13.71 5.82 -19.69
N LEU A 149 -14.91 5.69 -20.26
CA LEU A 149 -15.51 4.40 -20.59
C LEU A 149 -14.67 3.63 -21.63
N THR A 150 -14.20 4.31 -22.67
CA THR A 150 -13.35 3.69 -23.71
C THR A 150 -11.99 3.30 -23.16
N ILE A 151 -11.39 4.18 -22.35
CA ILE A 151 -10.09 3.94 -21.70
C ILE A 151 -10.19 2.76 -20.74
N SER A 152 -11.23 2.72 -19.89
CA SER A 152 -11.42 1.64 -18.92
C SER A 152 -11.64 0.30 -19.61
N ALA A 153 -12.47 0.26 -20.65
CA ALA A 153 -12.66 -0.96 -21.45
C ALA A 153 -11.33 -1.44 -22.05
N GLY A 154 -10.57 -0.55 -22.70
CA GLY A 154 -9.25 -0.87 -23.24
C GLY A 154 -8.27 -1.37 -22.17
N LEU A 155 -8.31 -0.78 -20.97
CA LEU A 155 -7.48 -1.18 -19.83
C LEU A 155 -7.84 -2.58 -19.32
N VAL A 156 -9.12 -2.90 -19.23
CA VAL A 156 -9.61 -4.23 -18.83
C VAL A 156 -9.16 -5.27 -19.84
N PHE A 157 -9.32 -5.02 -21.13
CA PHE A 157 -8.85 -5.94 -22.18
C PHE A 157 -7.34 -6.13 -22.14
N ALA A 158 -6.56 -5.04 -21.97
CA ALA A 158 -5.11 -5.12 -21.82
C ALA A 158 -4.70 -5.95 -20.59
N LEU A 159 -5.42 -5.80 -19.47
CA LEU A 159 -5.17 -6.55 -18.26
C LEU A 159 -5.48 -8.05 -18.44
N ILE A 160 -6.63 -8.39 -19.03
CA ILE A 160 -7.01 -9.79 -19.31
C ILE A 160 -5.96 -10.47 -20.19
N ARG A 161 -5.56 -9.83 -21.29
CA ARG A 161 -4.54 -10.39 -22.19
C ARG A 161 -3.21 -10.60 -21.46
N ARG A 162 -2.79 -9.63 -20.65
CA ARG A 162 -1.56 -9.75 -19.85
C ARG A 162 -1.65 -10.87 -18.82
N THR A 163 -2.78 -11.04 -18.15
CA THR A 163 -2.95 -12.13 -17.17
C THR A 163 -2.91 -13.50 -17.84
N ASP A 164 -3.42 -13.62 -19.07
CA ASP A 164 -3.36 -14.84 -19.87
C ASP A 164 -1.91 -15.17 -20.25
N GLU A 165 -1.17 -14.18 -20.80
CA GLU A 165 0.27 -14.31 -21.09
C GLU A 165 1.08 -14.70 -19.83
N GLN A 166 0.73 -14.14 -18.66
CA GLN A 166 1.37 -14.49 -17.39
C GLN A 166 1.02 -15.91 -16.93
N ALA A 167 -0.21 -16.36 -17.14
CA ALA A 167 -0.64 -17.72 -16.81
C ALA A 167 0.09 -18.75 -17.68
N ASP A 168 0.19 -18.51 -18.99
CA ASP A 168 0.94 -19.37 -19.92
C ASP A 168 2.41 -19.49 -19.54
N LEU A 169 3.04 -18.37 -19.14
CA LEU A 169 4.42 -18.38 -18.67
C LEU A 169 4.61 -19.18 -17.38
N LEU A 170 3.64 -19.14 -16.46
CA LEU A 170 3.68 -19.93 -15.24
C LEU A 170 3.55 -21.42 -15.55
N VAL A 171 2.60 -21.78 -16.41
CA VAL A 171 2.39 -23.17 -16.86
C VAL A 171 3.63 -23.70 -17.59
N ALA A 172 4.21 -22.93 -18.52
CA ALA A 172 5.42 -23.31 -19.25
C ALA A 172 6.64 -23.51 -18.34
N ARG A 173 6.69 -22.83 -17.18
CA ARG A 173 7.72 -23.02 -16.16
C ARG A 173 7.42 -24.18 -15.19
N GLY A 174 6.33 -24.91 -15.40
CA GLY A 174 5.93 -26.05 -14.58
C GLY A 174 5.13 -25.68 -13.33
N TYR A 175 4.72 -24.42 -13.17
CA TYR A 175 3.83 -24.01 -12.08
C TYR A 175 2.39 -24.41 -12.40
N THR A 176 2.00 -25.60 -11.96
CA THR A 176 0.62 -26.11 -12.11
C THR A 176 -0.17 -26.06 -10.80
N ARG A 177 0.50 -26.26 -9.66
CA ARG A 177 -0.04 -26.08 -8.29
C ARG A 177 1.07 -25.76 -7.31
N GLY A 178 0.91 -24.68 -6.54
CA GLY A 178 1.89 -24.33 -5.52
C GLY A 178 3.25 -23.96 -6.08
N GLY A 179 4.15 -23.65 -5.16
CA GLY A 179 5.55 -23.48 -5.44
C GLY A 179 6.36 -23.42 -4.15
N MET A 180 7.68 -23.40 -4.32
CA MET A 180 8.61 -23.11 -3.25
C MET A 180 9.40 -21.85 -3.62
N ALA A 181 9.40 -20.89 -2.70
CA ALA A 181 10.29 -19.74 -2.76
C ALA A 181 11.33 -19.89 -1.65
N CYS A 182 12.60 -20.00 -2.02
CA CYS A 182 13.71 -19.91 -1.07
C CYS A 182 13.87 -18.45 -0.64
N ALA A 183 13.14 -18.08 0.40
CA ALA A 183 13.07 -16.70 0.86
C ALA A 183 14.34 -16.35 1.67
N ARG A 184 15.28 -15.64 1.03
CA ARG A 184 16.41 -15.01 1.71
C ARG A 184 16.03 -13.59 2.10
N PHE A 185 16.31 -13.23 3.34
CA PHE A 185 16.03 -11.91 3.88
C PHE A 185 17.34 -11.31 4.37
N THR A 186 17.55 -10.04 4.04
CA THR A 186 18.72 -9.27 4.46
C THR A 186 18.19 -8.14 5.33
N SER A 187 18.58 -8.14 6.59
CA SER A 187 18.13 -7.14 7.56
C SER A 187 19.28 -6.18 7.85
N SER A 188 19.03 -4.88 7.74
CA SER A 188 19.96 -3.84 8.19
C SER A 188 19.68 -3.51 9.67
N PRO A 189 20.69 -3.12 10.49
CA PRO A 189 20.45 -2.65 11.86
C PRO A 189 19.45 -1.48 11.94
N MET A 190 19.40 -0.63 10.90
CA MET A 190 18.40 0.44 10.82
C MET A 190 16.97 -0.08 10.65
N ASP A 191 16.77 -1.24 10.01
CA ASP A 191 15.46 -1.85 9.85
C ASP A 191 14.92 -2.36 11.19
N LEU A 192 15.80 -2.92 12.03
CA LEU A 192 15.48 -3.38 13.39
C LEU A 192 15.07 -2.21 14.29
N ILE A 193 15.84 -1.11 14.27
CA ILE A 193 15.52 0.09 15.06
C ILE A 193 14.16 0.65 14.62
N SER A 194 13.97 0.83 13.32
CA SER A 194 12.74 1.42 12.80
C SER A 194 11.51 0.55 13.06
N SER A 195 11.63 -0.78 12.95
CA SER A 195 10.56 -1.71 13.32
C SER A 195 10.31 -1.74 14.83
N GLY A 196 11.35 -1.67 15.65
CA GLY A 196 11.24 -1.56 17.11
C GLY A 196 10.48 -0.30 17.55
N ILE A 197 10.74 0.83 16.89
CA ILE A 197 9.99 2.08 17.14
C ILE A 197 8.54 1.95 16.73
N ALA A 198 8.24 1.31 15.59
CA ALA A 198 6.86 1.06 15.16
C ALA A 198 6.08 0.21 16.18
N ILE A 199 6.73 -0.84 16.73
CA ILE A 199 6.16 -1.67 17.80
C ILE A 199 5.95 -0.84 19.07
N SER A 200 6.92 -0.01 19.46
CA SER A 200 6.78 0.86 20.63
C SER A 200 5.62 1.84 20.48
N PHE A 201 5.44 2.46 19.32
CA PHE A 201 4.33 3.39 19.05
C PHE A 201 2.98 2.66 19.07
N PHE A 202 2.94 1.44 18.53
CA PHE A 202 1.75 0.60 18.62
C PHE A 202 1.38 0.32 20.08
N ILE A 203 2.34 -0.12 20.90
CA ILE A 203 2.11 -0.41 22.33
C ILE A 203 1.65 0.85 23.07
N LEU A 204 2.33 1.99 22.85
CA LEU A 204 1.96 3.28 23.48
C LEU A 204 0.56 3.75 23.11
N CYS A 205 0.07 3.41 21.90
CA CYS A 205 -1.29 3.74 21.48
C CYS A 205 -2.36 2.93 22.23
N PHE A 206 -2.03 1.69 22.64
CA PHE A 206 -2.94 0.80 23.35
C PHE A 206 -2.74 0.80 24.87
N LEU A 207 -1.64 1.33 25.37
CA LEU A 207 -1.44 1.53 26.80
C LEU A 207 -2.46 2.57 27.30
N PRO A 208 -3.38 2.17 28.20
CA PRO A 208 -4.37 3.09 28.74
C PRO A 208 -3.68 4.04 29.72
N PHE A 209 -3.12 5.14 29.21
CA PHE A 209 -2.73 6.28 30.05
C PHE A 209 -3.93 6.91 30.79
N ARG A 210 -5.16 6.47 30.49
CA ARG A 210 -6.40 6.97 31.11
C ARG A 210 -6.75 6.35 32.46
N GLU A 211 -6.26 5.16 32.82
CA GLU A 211 -6.69 4.51 34.08
C GLU A 211 -5.82 4.86 35.30
N PHE A 212 -4.62 5.42 35.11
CA PHE A 212 -3.77 5.83 36.24
C PHE A 212 -4.11 7.20 36.84
N PHE A 213 -4.91 8.03 36.16
CA PHE A 213 -5.25 9.37 36.62
C PHE A 213 -6.62 9.51 37.29
N ILE A 214 -7.44 8.45 37.34
CA ILE A 214 -8.79 8.49 37.95
C ILE A 214 -8.77 8.13 39.46
N LEU A 215 -7.63 7.72 40.02
CA LEU A 215 -7.49 7.39 41.44
C LEU A 215 -6.92 8.54 42.31
N ILE A 216 -6.71 9.72 41.72
CA ILE A 216 -6.37 10.96 42.42
C ILE A 216 -7.37 12.04 41.97
N GLN A 217 -8.64 11.87 42.34
CA GLN A 217 -9.60 12.97 42.40
C GLN A 217 -10.65 12.71 43.46
#